data_AF-A0A8C2XNZ3-F1
#
_entry.id   AF-A0A8C2XNZ3-F1
#
_cell.length_a   1.000
_cell.length_b   1.000
_cell.length_c   1.000
_cell.angle_alpha   90.00
_cell.angle_beta   90.00
_cell.angle_gamma   90.00
#
_symmetry.space_group_name_H-M   'P 1'
#
loop_
_entity.id
_entity.type
_entity.pdbx_description
1 polymer ?
#
loop_
_entity_poly.entity_id
_entity_poly.type
_entity_poly.pdbx_seq_one_letter_code
_entity_poly.pdbx_strand_id
1 'polypeptide(L)'
;MDWFHCNQCFTRRGSRFAVSSCGHICCEACIKSKQCSVCGSSCSYLPITDEMKPQEKVFFKDPVKLIQSRLEHILKITLFQRTQTERVTAHFKHKSVELERRLKDVTEQGYRYFPYLLLFLCGPVSNLPDYKAILPTSVIIRQLSELKRENADLKKQLSELKRETADLKKPLSQRRVSFLEVQYRKC
;
A
#
# COMPACT_ATOMS: atom_id res chain seq x y z
N MET A 1 -22.40 19.40 -22.29
CA MET A 1 -22.33 19.78 -20.86
C MET A 1 -23.76 19.85 -20.39
N ASP A 2 -24.29 18.74 -19.91
CA ASP A 2 -25.76 18.51 -19.98
C ASP A 2 -26.46 18.62 -18.62
N TRP A 3 -25.67 18.74 -17.55
CA TRP A 3 -26.19 18.70 -16.17
C TRP A 3 -26.72 20.06 -15.68
N PHE A 4 -26.24 21.18 -16.24
CA PHE A 4 -26.65 22.52 -15.83
C PHE A 4 -27.48 23.24 -16.91
N HIS A 5 -28.22 24.26 -16.47
CA HIS A 5 -29.07 25.13 -17.28
C HIS A 5 -29.03 26.55 -16.69
N CYS A 6 -29.64 27.52 -17.37
CA CYS A 6 -29.83 28.84 -16.79
C CYS A 6 -30.87 28.76 -15.66
N ASN A 7 -30.53 29.15 -14.44
CA ASN A 7 -31.43 29.12 -13.28
C ASN A 7 -32.56 30.15 -13.37
N GLN A 8 -32.51 31.11 -14.31
CA GLN A 8 -33.56 32.10 -14.53
C GLN A 8 -34.59 31.66 -15.58
N CYS A 9 -34.15 31.20 -16.75
CA CYS A 9 -35.03 30.87 -17.88
C CYS A 9 -35.04 29.39 -18.24
N PHE A 10 -34.32 28.55 -17.48
CA PHE A 10 -34.23 27.10 -17.64
C PHE A 10 -33.70 26.62 -19.01
N THR A 11 -33.17 27.52 -19.84
CA THR A 11 -32.57 27.13 -21.11
C THR A 11 -31.30 26.31 -20.89
N ARG A 12 -31.22 25.19 -21.59
CA ARG A 12 -29.97 24.46 -21.85
C ARG A 12 -29.30 24.91 -23.15
N ARG A 13 -30.01 25.70 -23.97
CA ARG A 13 -29.54 26.20 -25.26
C ARG A 13 -28.71 27.47 -25.03
N GLY A 14 -27.55 27.51 -25.66
CA GLY A 14 -26.58 28.61 -25.57
C GLY A 14 -25.17 28.08 -25.38
N SER A 15 -24.17 28.82 -25.84
CA SER A 15 -22.75 28.46 -25.70
C SER A 15 -22.06 29.13 -24.51
N ARG A 16 -22.70 30.15 -23.89
CA ARG A 16 -22.06 31.01 -22.89
C ARG A 16 -22.93 31.12 -21.63
N PHE A 17 -22.46 30.45 -20.58
CA PHE A 17 -23.02 30.52 -19.23
C PHE A 17 -21.99 31.12 -18.28
N ALA A 18 -22.45 31.72 -17.19
CA ALA A 18 -21.61 32.17 -16.09
C ALA A 18 -22.22 31.77 -14.75
N VAL A 19 -21.37 31.50 -13.76
CA VAL A 19 -21.77 31.29 -12.37
C VAL A 19 -21.59 32.59 -11.58
N SER A 20 -22.60 32.99 -10.84
CA SER A 20 -22.53 34.17 -9.97
C SER A 20 -21.82 33.85 -8.66
N SER A 21 -21.35 34.88 -7.95
CA SER A 21 -20.77 34.73 -6.60
C SER A 21 -21.76 34.19 -5.56
N CYS A 22 -23.07 34.25 -5.82
CA CYS A 22 -24.09 33.58 -5.00
C CYS A 22 -24.43 32.14 -5.46
N GLY A 23 -23.71 31.61 -6.45
CA GLY A 23 -23.81 30.22 -6.89
C GLY A 23 -24.87 29.92 -7.97
N HIS A 24 -25.55 30.93 -8.51
CA HIS A 24 -26.54 30.74 -9.58
C HIS A 24 -25.87 30.70 -10.96
N ILE A 25 -26.28 29.76 -11.80
CA ILE A 25 -25.81 29.66 -13.18
C ILE A 25 -26.79 30.41 -14.09
N CYS A 26 -26.29 31.35 -14.89
CA CYS A 26 -27.10 32.15 -15.78
C CYS A 26 -26.55 32.11 -17.21
N CYS A 27 -27.41 32.09 -18.22
CA CYS A 27 -26.99 32.34 -19.61
C CYS A 27 -26.70 33.83 -19.81
N GLU A 28 -25.87 34.15 -20.80
CA GLU A 28 -25.51 35.53 -21.15
C GLU A 28 -26.74 36.46 -21.31
N ALA A 29 -27.83 35.97 -21.93
CA ALA A 29 -29.05 36.76 -22.13
C ALA A 29 -29.79 37.13 -20.83
N CYS A 30 -29.62 36.35 -19.75
CA CYS A 30 -30.23 36.62 -18.45
C CYS A 30 -29.33 37.47 -17.53
N ILE A 31 -28.11 37.77 -17.94
CA ILE A 31 -27.17 38.62 -17.20
C ILE A 31 -27.30 40.05 -17.75
N LYS A 32 -28.09 40.89 -17.07
CA LYS A 32 -28.36 42.27 -17.50
C LYS A 32 -27.59 43.33 -16.72
N SER A 33 -27.18 43.02 -15.50
CA SER A 33 -26.49 43.94 -14.60
C SER A 33 -25.61 43.17 -13.62
N LYS A 34 -24.98 43.87 -12.67
CA LYS A 34 -24.26 43.24 -11.55
C LYS A 34 -25.19 42.62 -10.50
N GLN A 35 -26.50 42.67 -10.69
CA GLN A 35 -27.46 42.02 -9.80
C GLN A 35 -27.81 40.62 -10.31
N CYS A 36 -27.92 39.65 -9.40
CA CYS A 36 -28.35 38.30 -9.71
C CYS A 36 -29.81 38.30 -10.15
N SER A 37 -30.09 37.77 -11.34
CA SER A 37 -31.47 37.67 -11.85
C SER A 37 -32.35 36.70 -11.06
N VAL A 38 -31.75 35.75 -10.34
CA VAL A 38 -32.47 34.71 -9.57
C VAL A 38 -32.78 35.17 -8.15
N CYS A 39 -31.80 35.70 -7.41
CA CYS A 39 -31.98 36.07 -5.99
C CYS A 39 -31.86 37.56 -5.69
N GLY A 40 -31.58 38.41 -6.68
CA GLY A 40 -31.49 39.86 -6.49
C GLY A 40 -30.25 40.37 -5.76
N SER A 41 -29.32 39.51 -5.32
CA SER A 41 -28.08 39.94 -4.66
C SER A 41 -27.11 40.62 -5.64
N SER A 42 -26.31 41.58 -5.17
CA SER A 42 -25.16 42.08 -5.94
C SER A 42 -24.12 40.98 -6.10
N CYS A 43 -23.70 40.67 -7.32
CA CYS A 43 -22.85 39.52 -7.64
C CYS A 43 -21.81 39.86 -8.72
N SER A 44 -20.65 39.23 -8.60
CA SER A 44 -19.74 39.03 -9.73
C SER A 44 -20.13 37.77 -10.50
N TYR A 45 -19.77 37.70 -11.78
CA TYR A 45 -20.03 36.56 -12.64
C TYR A 45 -18.71 36.02 -13.19
N LEU A 46 -18.52 34.72 -13.07
CA LEU A 46 -17.39 33.98 -13.63
C LEU A 46 -17.89 33.17 -14.83
N PRO A 47 -17.41 33.44 -16.06
CA PRO A 47 -17.75 32.64 -17.23
C PRO A 47 -17.38 31.17 -17.04
N ILE A 48 -18.30 30.27 -17.39
CA ILE A 48 -18.06 28.82 -17.38
C ILE A 48 -17.40 28.46 -18.71
N THR A 49 -16.08 28.38 -18.72
CA THR A 49 -15.28 28.09 -19.93
C THR A 49 -14.14 27.13 -19.62
N ASP A 50 -13.39 26.72 -20.66
CA ASP A 50 -12.26 25.81 -20.47
C ASP A 50 -11.05 26.48 -19.80
N GLU A 51 -10.99 27.82 -19.81
CA GLU A 51 -9.93 28.66 -19.27
C GLU A 51 -10.09 28.97 -17.77
N MET A 52 -11.15 28.47 -17.11
CA MET A 52 -11.33 28.61 -15.67
C MET A 52 -10.16 28.00 -14.88
N LYS A 53 -9.90 28.53 -13.67
CA LYS A 53 -8.88 27.95 -12.80
C LYS A 53 -9.22 26.48 -12.50
N PRO A 54 -8.24 25.58 -12.40
CA PRO A 54 -8.49 24.15 -12.18
C PRO A 54 -9.38 23.84 -10.98
N GLN A 55 -9.25 24.62 -9.90
CA GLN A 55 -10.05 24.52 -8.67
C GLN A 55 -11.54 24.83 -8.87
N GLU A 56 -11.88 25.73 -9.79
CA GLU A 56 -13.27 26.09 -10.11
C GLU A 56 -13.83 25.14 -11.17
N LYS A 57 -12.99 24.75 -12.14
CA LYS A 57 -13.38 23.85 -13.24
C LYS A 57 -13.83 22.47 -12.73
N VAL A 58 -13.34 22.03 -11.56
CA VAL A 58 -13.68 20.71 -11.00
C VAL A 58 -15.18 20.53 -10.76
N PHE A 59 -15.91 21.60 -10.43
CA PHE A 59 -17.35 21.57 -10.15
C PHE A 59 -18.20 21.36 -11.42
N PHE A 60 -17.63 21.61 -12.59
CA PHE A 60 -18.30 21.48 -13.89
C PHE A 60 -17.85 20.25 -14.67
N LYS A 61 -16.94 19.44 -14.11
CA LYS A 61 -16.54 18.17 -14.70
C LYS A 61 -17.58 17.09 -14.44
N ASP A 62 -17.63 16.12 -15.35
CA ASP A 62 -18.41 14.90 -15.19
C ASP A 62 -17.96 14.14 -13.91
N PRO A 63 -18.86 13.92 -12.94
CA PRO A 63 -18.54 13.21 -11.70
C PRO A 63 -18.02 11.79 -11.95
N VAL A 64 -18.53 11.08 -12.96
CA VAL A 64 -18.12 9.72 -13.30
C VAL A 64 -16.68 9.71 -13.77
N LYS A 65 -16.31 10.65 -14.66
CA LYS A 65 -14.92 10.79 -15.15
C LYS A 65 -13.96 11.18 -14.04
N LEU A 66 -14.39 12.05 -13.12
CA LEU A 66 -13.56 12.45 -11.98
C LEU A 66 -13.28 11.27 -11.04
N ILE A 67 -14.31 10.47 -10.73
CA ILE A 67 -14.18 9.26 -9.92
C ILE A 67 -13.27 8.26 -10.62
N GLN A 68 -13.49 7.99 -11.90
CA GLN A 68 -12.69 7.06 -12.69
C GLN A 68 -11.20 7.43 -12.66
N SER A 69 -10.88 8.70 -12.96
CA SER A 69 -9.50 9.18 -12.96
C SER A 69 -8.83 9.02 -11.59
N ARG A 70 -9.56 9.30 -10.50
CA ARG A 70 -9.04 9.10 -9.13
C ARG A 70 -8.83 7.63 -8.81
N LEU A 71 -9.77 6.76 -9.19
CA LEU A 71 -9.66 5.31 -8.99
C LEU A 71 -8.48 4.73 -9.76
N GLU A 72 -8.27 5.11 -11.02
CA GLU A 72 -7.10 4.68 -11.80
C GLU A 72 -5.79 5.01 -11.10
N HIS A 73 -5.69 6.21 -10.51
CA HIS A 73 -4.51 6.61 -9.75
C HIS A 73 -4.33 5.76 -8.48
N ILE A 74 -5.41 5.53 -7.73
CA ILE A 74 -5.39 4.67 -6.53
C ILE A 74 -4.99 3.23 -6.88
N LEU A 75 -5.48 2.69 -7.98
CA LEU A 75 -5.13 1.34 -8.45
C LEU A 75 -3.65 1.23 -8.78
N LYS A 76 -3.07 2.24 -9.45
CA LYS A 76 -1.62 2.28 -9.73
C LYS A 76 -0.80 2.27 -8.43
N ILE A 77 -1.17 3.09 -7.45
CA ILE A 77 -0.51 3.12 -6.13
C ILE A 77 -0.62 1.75 -5.45
N THR A 78 -1.82 1.17 -5.43
CA THR A 78 -2.08 -0.13 -4.79
C THR A 78 -1.27 -1.24 -5.46
N LEU A 79 -1.19 -1.25 -6.78
CA LEU A 79 -0.38 -2.21 -7.53
C LEU A 79 1.11 -2.07 -7.19
N PHE A 80 1.63 -0.85 -7.17
CA PHE A 80 3.03 -0.63 -6.80
C PHE A 80 3.34 -1.14 -5.39
N GLN A 81 2.50 -0.78 -4.41
CA GLN A 81 2.66 -1.23 -3.02
C GLN A 81 2.57 -2.76 -2.90
N ARG A 82 1.66 -3.39 -3.64
CA ARG A 82 1.54 -4.86 -3.71
C ARG A 82 2.83 -5.48 -4.24
N THR A 83 3.36 -4.99 -5.35
CA THR A 83 4.61 -5.49 -5.94
C THR A 83 5.79 -5.36 -4.96
N GLN A 84 5.89 -4.24 -4.23
CA GLN A 84 6.94 -4.12 -3.19
C GLN A 84 6.74 -5.14 -2.06
N THR A 85 5.50 -5.34 -1.61
CA THR A 85 5.18 -6.34 -0.57
C THR A 85 5.53 -7.76 -1.02
N GLU A 86 5.25 -8.10 -2.28
CA GLU A 86 5.59 -9.40 -2.87
C GLU A 86 7.10 -9.62 -2.93
N ARG A 87 7.89 -8.59 -3.23
CA ARG A 87 9.37 -8.66 -3.22
C ARG A 87 9.92 -8.97 -1.84
N VAL A 88 9.42 -8.27 -0.81
CA VAL A 88 9.81 -8.54 0.58
C VAL A 88 9.43 -9.97 0.95
N THR A 89 8.19 -10.37 0.67
CA THR A 89 7.72 -11.73 0.96
C THR A 89 8.58 -12.80 0.27
N ALA A 90 8.93 -12.59 -0.99
CA ALA A 90 9.80 -13.49 -1.74
C ALA A 90 11.21 -13.60 -1.12
N HIS A 91 11.80 -12.48 -0.69
CA HIS A 91 13.09 -12.46 -0.01
C HIS A 91 13.08 -13.30 1.26
N PHE A 92 12.12 -13.08 2.16
CA PHE A 92 12.02 -13.84 3.41
C PHE A 92 11.71 -15.32 3.17
N LYS A 93 10.86 -15.63 2.19
CA LYS A 93 10.58 -17.03 1.80
C LYS A 93 11.84 -17.73 1.30
N HIS A 94 12.59 -17.09 0.41
CA HIS A 94 13.85 -17.63 -0.11
C HIS A 94 14.86 -17.85 1.01
N LYS A 95 15.07 -16.86 1.89
CA LYS A 95 16.02 -16.96 3.00
C LYS A 95 15.61 -18.03 4.02
N SER A 96 14.32 -18.22 4.28
CA SER A 96 13.80 -19.31 5.12
C SER A 96 14.15 -20.68 4.54
N VAL A 97 13.85 -20.89 3.25
CA VAL A 97 14.14 -22.16 2.55
C VAL A 97 15.65 -22.45 2.55
N GLU A 98 16.49 -21.45 2.31
CA GLU A 98 17.94 -21.62 2.33
C GLU A 98 18.48 -21.98 3.73
N LEU A 99 17.96 -21.35 4.79
CA LEU A 99 18.33 -21.70 6.16
C LEU A 99 17.88 -23.12 6.54
N GLU A 100 16.68 -23.53 6.12
CA GLU A 100 16.17 -24.89 6.32
C GLU A 100 17.04 -25.92 5.59
N ARG A 101 17.42 -25.64 4.33
CA ARG A 101 18.31 -26.48 3.55
C ARG A 101 19.68 -26.65 4.23
N ARG A 102 20.33 -25.54 4.61
CA ARG A 102 21.62 -25.58 5.31
C ARG A 102 21.54 -26.29 6.66
N LEU A 103 20.44 -26.11 7.40
CA LEU A 103 20.22 -26.83 8.66
C LEU A 103 20.15 -28.34 8.43
N LYS A 104 19.43 -28.77 7.39
CA LYS A 104 19.35 -30.19 7.02
C LYS A 104 20.74 -30.75 6.67
N ASP A 105 21.50 -30.05 5.83
CA ASP A 105 22.86 -30.45 5.44
C ASP A 105 23.77 -30.63 6.67
N VAL A 106 23.74 -29.67 7.60
CA VAL A 106 24.56 -29.72 8.83
C VAL A 106 24.08 -30.82 9.78
N THR A 107 22.78 -31.07 9.84
CA THR A 107 22.21 -32.15 10.65
C THR A 107 22.60 -33.52 10.10
N GLU A 108 22.55 -33.72 8.78
CA GLU A 108 23.00 -34.93 8.10
C GLU A 108 24.50 -35.17 8.29
N GLN A 109 25.32 -34.10 8.21
CA GLN A 109 26.74 -34.18 8.57
C GLN A 109 26.92 -34.64 10.02
N GLY A 110 26.17 -34.03 10.95
CA GLY A 110 26.16 -34.43 12.37
C GLY A 110 25.90 -35.93 12.54
N TYR A 111 24.84 -36.46 11.91
CA TYR A 111 24.54 -37.89 11.94
C TYR A 111 25.65 -38.76 11.33
N ARG A 112 26.32 -38.29 10.28
CA ARG A 112 27.41 -39.02 9.62
C ARG A 112 28.65 -39.13 10.49
N TYR A 113 28.95 -38.09 11.28
CA TYR A 113 30.13 -38.05 12.15
C TYR A 113 29.85 -38.54 13.58
N PHE A 114 28.59 -38.66 13.98
CA PHE A 114 28.17 -39.14 15.31
C PHE A 114 28.78 -40.49 15.70
N PRO A 115 28.83 -41.53 14.83
CA PRO A 115 29.45 -42.80 15.18
C PRO A 115 30.95 -42.67 15.50
N TYR A 116 31.68 -41.78 14.81
CA TYR A 116 33.10 -41.54 15.05
C TYR A 116 33.34 -40.85 16.39
N LEU A 117 32.46 -39.93 16.77
CA LEU A 117 32.51 -39.29 18.10
C LEU A 117 32.18 -40.31 19.21
N LEU A 118 31.22 -41.20 18.98
CA LEU A 118 30.87 -42.26 19.94
C LEU A 118 32.03 -43.25 20.15
N LEU A 119 32.72 -43.63 19.08
CA LEU A 119 33.93 -44.46 19.12
C LEU A 119 35.08 -43.76 19.86
N PHE A 120 35.26 -42.45 19.70
CA PHE A 120 36.26 -41.67 20.44
C PHE A 120 35.96 -41.61 21.95
N LEU A 121 34.70 -41.43 22.34
CA LEU A 121 34.31 -41.28 23.75
C LEU A 121 34.19 -42.61 24.51
N CYS A 122 33.74 -43.67 23.83
CA CYS A 122 33.42 -44.95 24.48
C CYS A 122 34.30 -46.12 24.02
N GLY A 123 35.22 -45.91 23.08
CA GLY A 123 36.11 -46.95 22.56
C GLY A 123 37.35 -47.19 23.42
N PRO A 124 38.01 -48.35 23.28
CA PRO A 124 39.29 -48.62 23.95
C PRO A 124 40.37 -47.66 23.43
N VAL A 125 41.27 -47.23 24.33
CA VAL A 125 42.33 -46.23 24.06
C VAL A 125 43.23 -46.63 22.87
N SER A 126 43.33 -47.93 22.57
CA SER A 126 44.05 -48.48 21.42
C SER A 126 43.43 -48.16 20.05
N ASN A 127 42.17 -47.70 20.00
CA ASN A 127 41.42 -47.36 18.78
C ASN A 127 41.08 -45.87 18.70
N LEU A 128 41.81 -44.99 19.40
CA LEU A 128 41.54 -43.55 19.37
C LEU A 128 41.64 -43.03 17.92
N PRO A 129 40.57 -42.43 17.36
CA PRO A 129 40.64 -41.88 16.03
C PRO A 129 41.63 -40.70 15.96
N ASP A 130 42.33 -40.59 14.84
CA ASP A 130 43.29 -39.53 14.54
C ASP A 130 42.65 -38.13 14.69
N TYR A 131 43.43 -37.07 14.98
CA TYR A 131 42.94 -35.70 15.20
C TYR A 131 42.07 -35.17 14.05
N LYS A 132 42.22 -35.77 12.85
CA LYS A 132 41.37 -35.58 11.67
C LYS A 132 39.89 -35.91 11.89
N ALA A 133 39.52 -36.68 12.91
CA ALA A 133 38.12 -36.97 13.29
C ALA A 133 37.50 -35.90 14.23
N ILE A 134 38.32 -35.08 14.88
CA ILE A 134 37.88 -33.97 15.76
C ILE A 134 37.58 -32.70 14.92
N LEU A 135 38.34 -32.48 13.85
CA LEU A 135 38.20 -31.35 12.93
C LEU A 135 36.79 -31.21 12.30
N PRO A 136 36.09 -32.28 11.89
CA PRO A 136 34.71 -32.20 11.39
C PRO A 136 33.72 -31.71 12.44
N THR A 137 33.92 -32.04 13.72
CA THR A 137 33.00 -31.69 14.80
C THR A 137 33.04 -30.18 15.12
N SER A 138 34.23 -29.58 15.15
CA SER A 138 34.37 -28.13 15.38
C SER A 138 33.80 -27.29 14.22
N VAL A 139 33.91 -27.79 12.98
CA VAL A 139 33.32 -27.17 11.79
C VAL A 139 31.79 -27.20 11.87
N ILE A 140 31.19 -28.33 12.24
CA ILE A 140 29.73 -28.48 12.40
C ILE A 140 29.20 -27.54 13.50
N ILE A 141 29.89 -27.46 14.65
CA ILE A 141 29.50 -26.56 15.76
C ILE A 141 29.54 -25.10 15.31
N ARG A 142 30.56 -24.70 14.54
CA ARG A 142 30.66 -23.34 13.98
C ARG A 142 29.51 -23.06 13.01
N GLN A 143 29.22 -23.97 12.09
CA GLN A 143 28.12 -23.84 11.12
C GLN A 143 26.74 -23.75 11.81
N LEU A 144 26.49 -24.57 12.84
CA LEU A 144 25.27 -24.48 13.66
C LEU A 144 25.15 -23.13 14.38
N SER A 145 26.27 -22.63 14.91
CA SER A 145 26.31 -21.33 15.59
C SER A 145 26.01 -20.17 14.62
N GLU A 146 26.54 -20.23 13.40
CA GLU A 146 26.25 -19.29 12.32
C GLU A 146 24.77 -19.34 11.91
N LEU A 147 24.24 -20.54 11.65
CA LEU A 147 22.82 -20.73 11.32
C LEU A 147 21.88 -20.20 12.39
N LYS A 148 22.22 -20.42 13.67
CA LYS A 148 21.45 -19.92 14.80
C LYS A 148 21.41 -18.40 14.84
N ARG A 149 22.52 -17.72 14.55
CA ARG A 149 22.57 -16.25 14.45
C ARG A 149 21.75 -15.74 13.28
N GLU A 150 21.91 -16.32 12.09
CA GLU A 150 21.14 -15.91 10.90
C GLU A 150 19.63 -16.10 11.07
N ASN A 151 19.20 -17.19 11.72
CA ASN A 151 17.78 -17.44 12.00
C ASN A 151 17.21 -16.42 13.02
N ALA A 152 17.99 -16.05 14.04
CA ALA A 152 17.60 -15.02 14.99
C ALA A 152 17.43 -13.65 14.33
N ASP A 153 18.36 -13.28 13.44
CA ASP A 153 18.28 -12.03 12.67
C ASP A 153 17.06 -12.02 11.73
N LEU A 154 16.83 -13.12 10.99
CA LEU A 154 15.67 -13.25 10.11
C LEU A 154 14.34 -13.13 10.87
N LYS A 155 14.25 -13.75 12.06
CA LYS A 155 13.08 -13.63 12.95
C LYS A 155 12.86 -12.20 13.42
N LYS A 156 13.92 -11.48 13.75
CA LYS A 156 13.85 -10.07 14.16
C LYS A 156 13.31 -9.22 13.03
N GLN A 157 13.91 -9.30 11.84
CA GLN A 157 13.46 -8.55 10.66
C GLN A 157 11.99 -8.85 10.30
N LEU A 158 11.56 -10.12 10.41
CA LEU A 158 10.18 -10.50 10.16
C LEU A 158 9.20 -9.91 11.19
N SER A 159 9.63 -9.79 12.46
CA SER A 159 8.80 -9.18 13.51
C SER A 159 8.61 -7.67 13.31
N GLU A 160 9.65 -6.97 12.84
CA GLU A 160 9.62 -5.54 12.53
C GLU A 160 8.67 -5.27 11.36
N LEU A 161 8.78 -6.06 10.27
CA LEU A 161 7.86 -5.97 9.13
C LEU A 161 6.40 -6.28 9.49
N LYS A 162 6.15 -7.23 10.41
CA LYS A 162 4.80 -7.51 10.91
C LYS A 162 4.20 -6.31 11.65
N ARG A 163 5.01 -5.56 12.40
CA ARG A 163 4.56 -4.34 13.08
C ARG A 163 4.25 -3.23 12.08
N GLU A 164 5.14 -2.98 11.13
CA GLU A 164 4.94 -1.96 10.08
C GLU A 164 3.68 -2.23 9.26
N THR A 165 3.44 -3.49 8.88
CA THR A 165 2.23 -3.88 8.15
C THR A 165 0.96 -3.76 8.99
N ALA A 166 1.02 -3.95 10.31
CA ALA A 166 -0.11 -3.73 11.21
C ALA A 166 -0.46 -2.23 11.34
N ASP A 167 0.55 -1.37 11.46
CA ASP A 167 0.36 0.08 11.56
C ASP A 167 -0.23 0.68 10.28
N LEU A 168 0.16 0.17 9.11
CA LEU A 168 -0.44 0.55 7.83
C LEU A 168 -1.91 0.11 7.68
N LYS A 169 -2.34 -0.98 8.35
CA LYS A 169 -3.73 -1.46 8.31
C LYS A 169 -4.68 -0.68 9.23
N LYS A 170 -4.20 -0.09 10.33
CA LYS A 170 -5.00 0.69 11.29
C LYS A 170 -5.86 1.81 10.64
N PRO A 171 -5.31 2.68 9.76
CA PRO A 171 -6.12 3.73 9.13
C PRO A 171 -7.17 3.19 8.15
N LEU A 172 -6.97 2.00 7.56
CA LEU A 172 -7.98 1.36 6.70
C LEU A 172 -9.19 0.88 7.50
N SER A 173 -8.96 0.31 8.69
CA SER A 173 -10.05 -0.07 9.61
C SER A 173 -10.81 1.15 10.14
N GLN A 174 -10.12 2.22 10.51
CA GLN A 174 -10.75 3.46 10.99
C GLN A 174 -11.59 4.14 9.90
N ARG A 175 -11.11 4.17 8.64
CA ARG A 175 -11.87 4.72 7.51
C ARG A 175 -13.08 3.87 7.10
N ARG A 176 -13.04 2.55 7.29
CA ARG A 176 -14.21 1.68 7.06
C ARG A 176 -15.33 2.00 8.05
N VAL A 177 -14.99 2.33 9.31
CA VAL A 177 -15.97 2.74 10.33
C VAL A 177 -16.58 4.11 10.00
N SER A 178 -15.77 5.10 9.61
CA SER A 178 -16.29 6.43 9.28
C SER A 178 -17.17 6.46 8.03
N PHE A 179 -16.89 5.63 7.02
CA PHE A 179 -17.74 5.54 5.82
C PHE A 179 -19.11 4.92 6.14
N LEU A 180 -19.16 3.94 7.05
CA LEU A 180 -20.41 3.36 7.54
C LEU A 180 -21.18 4.35 8.42
N GLU A 181 -20.51 5.09 9.31
CA GLU A 181 -21.15 6.12 10.14
C GLU A 181 -21.79 7.25 9.32
N VAL A 182 -21.19 7.63 8.18
CA VAL A 182 -21.78 8.61 7.25
C VAL A 182 -23.02 8.08 6.56
N GLN A 183 -23.11 6.77 6.30
CA GLN A 183 -24.31 6.13 5.75
C GLN A 183 -25.48 6.09 6.75
N TYR A 184 -25.20 5.95 8.05
CA TYR A 184 -26.25 5.85 9.08
C TYR A 184 -26.74 7.19 9.65
N ARG A 185 -26.11 8.32 9.33
CA ARG A 185 -26.57 9.67 9.75
C ARG A 185 -27.45 10.40 8.72
N LYS A 186 -27.95 9.71 7.70
CA LYS A 186 -28.85 10.27 6.66
C LYS A 186 -30.20 9.54 6.55
N CYS A 187 -30.70 8.99 7.64
CA CYS A 187 -32.13 8.69 7.81
C CYS A 187 -32.68 9.55 8.93
#